data_AF-A0A3N5AVQ7-F1
#
_entry.id   AF-A0A3N5AVQ7-F1
#
_cell.length_a   1.000
_cell.length_b   1.000
_cell.length_c   1.000
_cell.angle_alpha   90.00
_cell.angle_beta   90.00
_cell.angle_gamma   90.00
#
_symmetry.space_group_name_H-M   'P 1'
#
loop_
_entity.id
_entity.type
_entity.pdbx_description
1 polymer ?
#
loop_
_entity_poly.entity_id
_entity_poly.type
_entity_poly.pdbx_seq_one_letter_code
_entity_poly.pdbx_strand_id
1 'polypeptide(L)'
;MSLLVVGLSHRSAPVSVLERASLSADAKVKLLHDTLAAEPAAEATVLATCNRIELYADVDKFHAGVAELSTLLAQHSGVALEELTPYLYVHYEDRAVHHLFSVACGLDSMVVGEGQILGQIKDALALGQELHTAGRLINDLFQQALRVGKRAHSETGIDRAGQSLVTFGLEQLAVREPVADWAAGKRALVIGAGSMSSLAAATLARVGVAEIAVANRTAERAERLAEILVASGTGVGARAVPMSAVADELALADVVVSCTGATGLVLTGDDVAAAVSGGPGGHSPTPPLLPQLPLGGPPETGAAPRTPSQGSAPDPVAGAAPQASWGLRPQTPAPQSPAGLDLADADVLARLVAAAEGGQRRLADAGAARTIVPAAPAEDVCPVGDGRSALAGVDASSLELHGAWADQGEAAAHRQPRRGTRSHADGAVPVRLALLDLAMPRDIDAAVHRIPGVRLVDIESLAEASADAPMAADVDAVKAIVAEEVAAFGAAQRAAHITPTVVALRAMAAEVVAMEVARLDGRVPDLDERQRAEVTQTVRRVVDKLLHAPTVRVKQLASEPGGAGYAEALRELFDLDPQTVASVSRADAADPKNDDPGRAS
;
A
#
# COMPACT_ATOMS: atom_id res chain seq x y z
N MET A 1 -20.69 -1.37 -8.74
CA MET A 1 -19.67 -0.79 -7.85
C MET A 1 -19.45 -1.74 -6.68
N SER A 2 -18.54 -2.69 -6.91
CA SER A 2 -17.98 -3.63 -5.96
C SER A 2 -16.46 -3.71 -6.20
N LEU A 3 -15.68 -3.75 -5.12
CA LEU A 3 -14.23 -3.77 -5.19
C LEU A 3 -13.72 -5.07 -5.86
N LEU A 4 -12.84 -4.92 -6.85
CA LEU A 4 -12.19 -6.01 -7.57
C LEU A 4 -10.67 -5.78 -7.60
N VAL A 5 -9.92 -6.88 -7.45
CA VAL A 5 -8.47 -6.92 -7.64
C VAL A 5 -8.15 -8.03 -8.62
N VAL A 6 -7.40 -7.69 -9.66
CA VAL A 6 -6.77 -8.65 -10.58
C VAL A 6 -5.27 -8.44 -10.50
N GLY A 7 -4.49 -9.50 -10.33
CA GLY A 7 -3.05 -9.37 -10.19
C GLY A 7 -2.26 -10.67 -10.20
N LEU A 8 -0.95 -10.54 -10.16
CA LEU A 8 0.02 -11.62 -10.03
C LEU A 8 1.10 -11.24 -9.01
N SER A 9 1.66 -12.23 -8.31
CA SER A 9 2.69 -12.02 -7.28
C SER A 9 3.69 -13.17 -7.27
N HIS A 10 4.77 -13.02 -6.51
CA HIS A 10 5.79 -14.07 -6.30
C HIS A 10 5.24 -15.40 -5.75
N ARG A 11 3.98 -15.45 -5.24
CA ARG A 11 3.31 -16.69 -4.85
C ARG A 11 2.55 -17.37 -5.99
N SER A 12 2.10 -16.60 -7.01
CA SER A 12 1.31 -17.12 -8.12
C SER A 12 2.11 -17.28 -9.42
N ALA A 13 3.08 -16.39 -9.66
CA ALA A 13 3.91 -16.35 -10.86
C ALA A 13 5.40 -16.58 -10.51
N PRO A 14 6.16 -17.29 -11.37
CA PRO A 14 7.61 -17.36 -11.23
C PRO A 14 8.26 -15.99 -11.53
N VAL A 15 9.44 -15.74 -10.95
CA VAL A 15 10.15 -14.45 -11.07
C VAL A 15 10.32 -14.01 -12.52
N SER A 16 10.64 -14.93 -13.44
CA SER A 16 10.82 -14.63 -14.87
C SER A 16 9.56 -14.14 -15.60
N VAL A 17 8.36 -14.39 -15.07
CA VAL A 17 7.10 -13.82 -15.57
C VAL A 17 6.87 -12.43 -14.98
N LEU A 18 7.18 -12.22 -13.69
CA LEU A 18 7.09 -10.91 -13.03
C LEU A 18 8.08 -9.89 -13.62
N GLU A 19 9.33 -10.31 -13.86
CA GLU A 19 10.35 -9.49 -14.55
C GLU A 19 9.84 -9.01 -15.92
N ARG A 20 9.26 -9.90 -16.71
CA ARG A 20 8.71 -9.60 -18.04
C ARG A 20 7.45 -8.76 -18.00
N ALA A 21 6.60 -8.93 -16.99
CA ALA A 21 5.36 -8.17 -16.83
C ALA A 21 5.57 -6.79 -16.18
N SER A 22 6.78 -6.48 -15.70
CA SER A 22 7.07 -5.29 -14.88
C SER A 22 6.67 -3.97 -15.57
N LEU A 23 5.76 -3.23 -14.94
CA LEU A 23 5.22 -1.99 -15.49
C LEU A 23 6.18 -0.81 -15.29
N SER A 24 6.58 -0.18 -16.39
CA SER A 24 7.26 1.13 -16.39
C SER A 24 6.35 2.24 -15.85
N ALA A 25 6.91 3.39 -15.47
CA ALA A 25 6.13 4.53 -14.97
C ALA A 25 5.04 4.95 -15.98
N ASP A 26 5.41 5.15 -17.24
CA ASP A 26 4.50 5.48 -18.33
C ASP A 26 3.41 4.41 -18.55
N ALA A 27 3.73 3.13 -18.35
CA ALA A 27 2.76 2.03 -18.47
C ALA A 27 1.75 2.05 -17.31
N LYS A 28 2.18 2.36 -16.07
CA LYS A 28 1.27 2.52 -14.92
C LYS A 28 0.28 3.66 -15.14
N VAL A 29 0.74 4.80 -15.67
CA VAL A 29 -0.11 5.96 -15.99
C VAL A 29 -1.16 5.60 -17.05
N LYS A 30 -0.73 4.97 -18.16
CA LYS A 30 -1.65 4.58 -19.24
C LYS A 30 -2.65 3.52 -18.79
N LEU A 31 -2.19 2.48 -18.08
CA LEU A 31 -3.07 1.43 -17.54
C LEU A 31 -4.21 2.02 -16.70
N LEU A 32 -3.93 3.02 -15.86
CA LEU A 32 -4.96 3.66 -15.03
C LEU A 32 -5.95 4.49 -15.84
N HIS A 33 -5.49 5.25 -16.84
CA HIS A 33 -6.38 6.00 -17.72
C HIS A 33 -7.22 5.09 -18.63
N ASP A 34 -6.63 4.05 -19.20
CA ASP A 34 -7.33 3.08 -20.04
C ASP A 34 -8.34 2.26 -19.21
N THR A 35 -8.04 1.98 -17.94
CA THR A 35 -8.99 1.33 -17.00
C THR A 35 -10.23 2.17 -16.76
N LEU A 36 -10.12 3.50 -16.61
CA LEU A 36 -11.29 4.38 -16.48
C LEU A 36 -11.98 4.70 -17.83
N ALA A 37 -11.27 4.55 -18.95
CA ALA A 37 -11.84 4.72 -20.28
C ALA A 37 -12.68 3.49 -20.69
N ALA A 38 -12.40 2.32 -20.10
CA ALA A 38 -13.23 1.14 -20.22
C ALA A 38 -14.45 1.24 -19.28
N GLU A 39 -15.65 1.01 -19.80
CA GLU A 39 -16.90 1.21 -19.04
C GLU A 39 -17.15 0.32 -17.79
N PRO A 40 -16.45 -0.80 -17.48
CA PRO A 40 -16.77 -1.53 -16.26
C PRO A 40 -16.21 -0.91 -14.96
N ALA A 41 -15.30 0.07 -14.98
CA ALA A 41 -14.59 0.58 -13.79
C ALA A 41 -14.84 2.08 -13.50
N ALA A 42 -15.14 2.40 -12.24
CA ALA A 42 -15.42 3.78 -11.77
C ALA A 42 -14.23 4.44 -11.05
N GLU A 43 -13.40 3.64 -10.38
CA GLU A 43 -12.17 4.06 -9.70
C GLU A 43 -11.08 3.01 -9.94
N ALA A 44 -9.79 3.39 -9.96
CA ALA A 44 -8.67 2.47 -10.19
C ALA A 44 -7.36 2.89 -9.49
N THR A 45 -6.52 1.93 -9.11
CA THR A 45 -5.13 2.14 -8.65
C THR A 45 -4.28 0.88 -8.87
N VAL A 46 -2.99 1.05 -9.21
CA VAL A 46 -2.08 -0.06 -9.54
C VAL A 46 -0.93 -0.15 -8.53
N LEU A 47 -0.88 -1.26 -7.78
CA LEU A 47 0.25 -1.61 -6.91
C LEU A 47 1.21 -2.51 -7.70
N ALA A 48 2.16 -1.88 -8.38
CA ALA A 48 3.20 -2.55 -9.16
C ALA A 48 4.57 -2.35 -8.52
N THR A 49 5.08 -3.41 -7.92
CA THR A 49 6.36 -3.52 -7.20
C THR A 49 7.25 -4.57 -7.88
N CYS A 50 8.33 -5.02 -7.25
CA CYS A 50 9.04 -6.23 -7.69
C CYS A 50 8.19 -7.49 -7.45
N ASN A 51 7.67 -7.68 -6.24
CA ASN A 51 7.07 -8.95 -5.82
C ASN A 51 5.58 -9.11 -6.19
N ARG A 52 4.95 -8.09 -6.79
CA ARG A 52 3.55 -8.11 -7.28
C ARG A 52 3.23 -7.03 -8.31
N ILE A 53 2.23 -7.32 -9.14
CA ILE A 53 1.52 -6.35 -9.99
C ILE A 53 0.02 -6.59 -9.76
N GLU A 54 -0.67 -5.59 -9.21
CA GLU A 54 -2.09 -5.67 -8.85
C GLU A 54 -2.82 -4.43 -9.35
N LEU A 55 -3.93 -4.63 -10.04
CA LEU A 55 -4.87 -3.58 -10.44
C LEU A 55 -6.12 -3.68 -9.55
N TYR A 56 -6.26 -2.68 -8.68
CA TYR A 56 -7.44 -2.46 -7.85
C TYR A 56 -8.41 -1.58 -8.62
N ALA A 57 -9.69 -1.96 -8.67
CA ALA A 57 -10.73 -1.15 -9.28
C ALA A 57 -12.08 -1.31 -8.56
N ASP A 58 -12.90 -0.27 -8.58
CA ASP A 58 -14.33 -0.38 -8.28
C ASP A 58 -15.08 -0.69 -9.59
N VAL A 59 -15.76 -1.84 -9.68
CA VAL A 59 -16.39 -2.30 -10.93
C VAL A 59 -17.89 -2.53 -10.81
N ASP A 60 -18.60 -2.36 -11.93
CA ASP A 60 -20.06 -2.56 -11.97
C ASP A 60 -20.51 -4.00 -12.12
N LYS A 61 -19.70 -4.86 -12.73
CA LYS A 61 -20.01 -6.29 -12.94
C LYS A 61 -18.76 -7.13 -12.84
N PHE A 62 -18.74 -8.10 -11.91
CA PHE A 62 -17.60 -8.98 -11.64
C PHE A 62 -16.97 -9.57 -12.91
N HIS A 63 -17.70 -10.36 -13.70
CA HIS A 63 -17.14 -11.05 -14.87
C HIS A 63 -16.63 -10.10 -15.96
N ALA A 64 -17.29 -8.95 -16.17
CA ALA A 64 -16.85 -7.95 -17.14
C ALA A 64 -15.56 -7.25 -16.66
N GLY A 65 -15.52 -6.85 -15.38
CA GLY A 65 -14.32 -6.29 -14.77
C GLY A 65 -13.13 -7.26 -14.81
N VAL A 66 -13.33 -8.53 -14.48
CA VAL A 66 -12.25 -9.54 -14.52
C VAL A 66 -11.67 -9.68 -15.93
N ALA A 67 -12.53 -9.79 -16.96
CA ALA A 67 -12.09 -9.92 -18.34
C ALA A 67 -11.32 -8.67 -18.82
N GLU A 68 -11.85 -7.48 -18.55
CA GLU A 68 -11.29 -6.21 -19.00
C GLU A 68 -9.95 -5.89 -18.28
N LEU A 69 -9.93 -5.95 -16.94
CA LEU A 69 -8.72 -5.66 -16.16
C LEU A 69 -7.59 -6.65 -16.45
N SER A 70 -7.90 -7.93 -16.69
CA SER A 70 -6.89 -8.93 -17.13
C SER A 70 -6.34 -8.59 -18.52
N THR A 71 -7.20 -8.14 -19.43
CA THR A 71 -6.83 -7.76 -20.80
C THR A 71 -5.96 -6.49 -20.81
N LEU A 72 -6.31 -5.48 -20.01
CA LEU A 72 -5.54 -4.25 -19.85
C LEU A 72 -4.18 -4.52 -19.18
N LEU A 73 -4.13 -5.38 -18.16
CA LEU A 73 -2.86 -5.82 -17.56
C LEU A 73 -1.95 -6.49 -18.59
N ALA A 74 -2.47 -7.42 -19.40
CA ALA A 74 -1.71 -8.08 -20.47
C ALA A 74 -1.16 -7.09 -21.52
N GLN A 75 -2.00 -6.13 -21.96
CA GLN A 75 -1.60 -5.10 -22.92
C GLN A 75 -0.48 -4.19 -22.40
N HIS A 76 -0.60 -3.68 -21.16
CA HIS A 76 0.37 -2.74 -20.59
C HIS A 76 1.62 -3.42 -20.02
N SER A 77 1.55 -4.70 -19.68
CA SER A 77 2.71 -5.51 -19.30
C SER A 77 3.48 -6.07 -20.49
N GLY A 78 2.90 -6.05 -21.70
CA GLY A 78 3.50 -6.63 -22.92
C GLY A 78 3.61 -8.17 -22.90
N VAL A 79 2.84 -8.85 -22.04
CA VAL A 79 2.80 -10.32 -21.94
C VAL A 79 1.43 -10.80 -22.42
N ALA A 80 1.39 -11.86 -23.22
CA ALA A 80 0.14 -12.39 -23.76
C ALA A 80 -0.81 -12.83 -22.64
N LEU A 81 -2.11 -12.55 -22.79
CA LEU A 81 -3.12 -12.86 -21.78
C LEU A 81 -3.14 -14.36 -21.45
N GLU A 82 -3.01 -15.21 -22.46
CA GLU A 82 -2.95 -16.67 -22.35
C GLU A 82 -1.75 -17.17 -21.52
N GLU A 83 -0.67 -16.38 -21.43
CA GLU A 83 0.49 -16.65 -20.59
C GLU A 83 0.33 -16.11 -19.16
N LEU A 84 -0.44 -15.03 -18.97
CA LEU A 84 -0.75 -14.48 -17.64
C LEU A 84 -1.86 -15.24 -16.91
N THR A 85 -2.93 -15.65 -17.60
CA THR A 85 -4.11 -16.31 -17.00
C THR A 85 -3.80 -17.45 -16.02
N PRO A 86 -2.80 -18.33 -16.25
CA PRO A 86 -2.44 -19.39 -15.28
C PRO A 86 -1.87 -18.88 -13.94
N TYR A 87 -1.48 -17.60 -13.87
CA TYR A 87 -0.82 -16.98 -12.71
C TYR A 87 -1.59 -15.77 -12.15
N LEU A 88 -2.65 -15.32 -12.81
CA LEU A 88 -3.53 -14.27 -12.31
C LEU A 88 -4.41 -14.81 -11.18
N TYR A 89 -4.46 -14.11 -10.06
CA TYR A 89 -5.48 -14.28 -9.04
C TYR A 89 -6.50 -13.14 -9.09
N VAL A 90 -7.70 -13.43 -8.60
CA VAL A 90 -8.82 -12.49 -8.53
C VAL A 90 -9.36 -12.46 -7.11
N HIS A 91 -9.52 -11.28 -6.55
CA HIS A 91 -10.15 -11.07 -5.24
C HIS A 91 -11.26 -10.02 -5.35
N TYR A 92 -12.35 -10.23 -4.62
CA TYR A 92 -13.60 -9.49 -4.77
C TYR A 92 -14.15 -9.12 -3.38
N GLU A 93 -14.70 -7.90 -3.27
CA GLU A 93 -15.28 -7.32 -2.05
C GLU A 93 -14.41 -7.57 -0.80
N ASP A 94 -14.93 -8.19 0.26
CA ASP A 94 -14.19 -8.42 1.52
C ASP A 94 -12.85 -9.17 1.31
N ARG A 95 -12.73 -10.03 0.28
CA ARG A 95 -11.46 -10.71 -0.04
C ARG A 95 -10.41 -9.76 -0.62
N ALA A 96 -10.83 -8.75 -1.38
CA ALA A 96 -9.93 -7.71 -1.90
C ALA A 96 -9.44 -6.78 -0.78
N VAL A 97 -10.31 -6.42 0.16
CA VAL A 97 -9.95 -5.66 1.37
C VAL A 97 -8.95 -6.45 2.22
N HIS A 98 -9.27 -7.72 2.52
CA HIS A 98 -8.40 -8.62 3.28
C HIS A 98 -7.03 -8.79 2.61
N HIS A 99 -6.99 -8.92 1.29
CA HIS A 99 -5.75 -9.03 0.53
C HIS A 99 -4.86 -7.79 0.70
N LEU A 100 -5.38 -6.59 0.41
CA LEU A 100 -4.59 -5.36 0.55
C LEU A 100 -4.10 -5.15 1.99
N PHE A 101 -4.93 -5.46 2.99
CA PHE A 101 -4.52 -5.34 4.40
C PHE A 101 -3.43 -6.37 4.75
N SER A 102 -3.52 -7.61 4.24
CA SER A 102 -2.47 -8.63 4.38
C SER A 102 -1.17 -8.24 3.69
N VAL A 103 -1.25 -7.60 2.52
CA VAL A 103 -0.10 -7.03 1.78
C VAL A 103 0.51 -5.86 2.57
N ALA A 104 -0.31 -4.93 3.09
CA ALA A 104 0.15 -3.79 3.89
C ALA A 104 0.79 -4.18 5.23
N CYS A 105 0.36 -5.28 5.83
CA CYS A 105 0.98 -5.90 7.00
C CYS A 105 2.23 -6.74 6.67
N GLY A 106 2.60 -6.87 5.39
CA GLY A 106 3.75 -7.66 4.95
C GLY A 106 3.59 -9.18 5.10
N LEU A 107 2.36 -9.70 5.32
CA LEU A 107 2.11 -11.16 5.36
C LEU A 107 2.26 -11.80 3.98
N ASP A 108 1.94 -11.06 2.93
CA ASP A 108 2.17 -11.46 1.54
C ASP A 108 3.50 -10.92 0.97
N SER A 109 4.38 -10.37 1.80
CA SER A 109 5.75 -10.05 1.36
C SER A 109 6.62 -11.31 1.30
N MET A 110 7.60 -11.29 0.40
CA MET A 110 8.54 -12.41 0.20
C MET A 110 9.44 -12.62 1.43
N VAL A 111 9.86 -11.54 2.08
CA VAL A 111 10.28 -11.53 3.48
C VAL A 111 9.10 -11.00 4.30
N VAL A 112 8.56 -11.84 5.17
CA VAL A 112 7.35 -11.54 5.94
C VAL A 112 7.63 -10.45 6.97
N GLY A 113 6.85 -9.37 6.97
CA GLY A 113 7.05 -8.19 7.83
C GLY A 113 7.94 -7.09 7.24
N GLU A 114 8.29 -7.14 5.95
CA GLU A 114 9.05 -6.06 5.32
C GLU A 114 8.21 -4.77 5.18
N GLY A 115 8.48 -3.78 6.04
CA GLY A 115 7.79 -2.49 6.06
C GLY A 115 7.94 -1.58 4.83
N GLN A 116 8.68 -2.00 3.78
CA GLN A 116 8.79 -1.24 2.53
C GLN A 116 7.48 -1.20 1.73
N ILE A 117 6.64 -2.23 1.88
CA ILE A 117 5.35 -2.32 1.20
C ILE A 117 4.40 -1.17 1.57
N LEU A 118 4.51 -0.64 2.80
CA LEU A 118 3.78 0.56 3.24
C LEU A 118 4.20 1.83 2.46
N GLY A 119 5.46 1.93 2.05
CA GLY A 119 5.91 2.99 1.15
C GLY A 119 5.30 2.82 -0.24
N GLN A 120 5.39 1.60 -0.79
CA GLN A 120 4.90 1.27 -2.14
C GLN A 120 3.38 1.44 -2.28
N ILE A 121 2.59 1.09 -1.25
CA ILE A 121 1.13 1.32 -1.20
C ILE A 121 0.82 2.81 -1.14
N LYS A 122 1.58 3.60 -0.36
CA LYS A 122 1.41 5.05 -0.28
C LYS A 122 1.74 5.73 -1.62
N ASP A 123 2.81 5.30 -2.28
CA ASP A 123 3.21 5.86 -3.58
C ASP A 123 2.23 5.46 -4.70
N ALA A 124 1.66 4.25 -4.65
CA ALA A 124 0.59 3.81 -5.54
C ALA A 124 -0.69 4.64 -5.36
N LEU A 125 -1.12 4.91 -4.11
CA LEU A 125 -2.25 5.79 -3.84
C LEU A 125 -1.96 7.24 -4.28
N ALA A 126 -0.75 7.76 -4.03
CA ALA A 126 -0.39 9.11 -4.45
C ALA A 126 -0.46 9.28 -5.98
N LEU A 127 0.01 8.29 -6.74
CA LEU A 127 -0.16 8.25 -8.20
C LEU A 127 -1.64 8.21 -8.60
N GLY A 128 -2.45 7.38 -7.93
CA GLY A 128 -3.89 7.32 -8.15
C GLY A 128 -4.60 8.65 -7.89
N GLN A 129 -4.20 9.37 -6.84
CA GLN A 129 -4.73 10.70 -6.51
C GLN A 129 -4.29 11.78 -7.53
N GLU A 130 -3.02 11.78 -7.94
CA GLU A 130 -2.45 12.72 -8.92
C GLU A 130 -3.10 12.59 -10.30
N LEU A 131 -3.40 11.37 -10.73
CA LEU A 131 -4.09 11.09 -12.00
C LEU A 131 -5.61 11.19 -11.90
N HIS A 132 -6.16 11.50 -10.72
CA HIS A 132 -7.59 11.49 -10.41
C HIS A 132 -8.29 10.15 -10.74
N THR A 133 -7.58 9.03 -10.53
CA THR A 133 -8.08 7.67 -10.76
C THR A 133 -8.46 6.96 -9.46
N ALA A 134 -7.82 7.27 -8.34
CA ALA A 134 -8.30 6.91 -7.01
C ALA A 134 -9.43 7.88 -6.59
N GLY A 135 -10.67 7.40 -6.62
CA GLY A 135 -11.81 8.11 -6.05
C GLY A 135 -11.92 7.85 -4.54
N ARG A 136 -13.15 7.88 -4.01
CA ARG A 136 -13.39 7.75 -2.57
C ARG A 136 -13.13 6.32 -2.08
N LEU A 137 -13.64 5.30 -2.77
CA LEU A 137 -13.54 3.92 -2.30
C LEU A 137 -12.08 3.46 -2.26
N ILE A 138 -11.32 3.72 -3.31
CA ILE A 138 -9.90 3.37 -3.41
C ILE A 138 -9.05 4.20 -2.43
N ASN A 139 -9.34 5.49 -2.24
CA ASN A 139 -8.64 6.33 -1.26
C ASN A 139 -8.89 5.86 0.19
N ASP A 140 -10.15 5.66 0.59
CA ASP A 140 -10.50 5.18 1.94
C ASP A 140 -9.88 3.80 2.22
N LEU A 141 -9.92 2.90 1.23
CA LEU A 141 -9.32 1.57 1.29
C LEU A 141 -7.80 1.61 1.51
N PHE A 142 -7.07 2.35 0.69
CA PHE A 142 -5.60 2.44 0.80
C PHE A 142 -5.17 3.21 2.06
N GLN A 143 -5.90 4.25 2.48
CA GLN A 143 -5.64 4.95 3.74
C GLN A 143 -5.96 4.07 4.97
N GLN A 144 -6.92 3.15 4.89
CA GLN A 144 -7.11 2.14 5.93
C GLN A 144 -5.96 1.13 5.90
N ALA A 145 -5.58 0.58 4.75
CA ALA A 145 -4.46 -0.36 4.63
C ALA A 145 -3.15 0.22 5.23
N LEU A 146 -2.85 1.49 4.95
CA LEU A 146 -1.70 2.21 5.51
C LEU A 146 -1.79 2.46 7.03
N ARG A 147 -2.97 2.41 7.64
CA ARG A 147 -3.17 2.44 9.10
C ARG A 147 -3.03 1.04 9.70
N VAL A 148 -3.71 0.06 9.12
CA VAL A 148 -3.70 -1.36 9.53
C VAL A 148 -2.30 -1.94 9.51
N GLY A 149 -1.54 -1.73 8.44
CA GLY A 149 -0.16 -2.18 8.35
C GLY A 149 0.75 -1.53 9.40
N LYS A 150 0.67 -0.21 9.61
CA LYS A 150 1.42 0.47 10.69
C LYS A 150 1.06 -0.07 12.08
N ARG A 151 -0.23 -0.28 12.33
CA ARG A 151 -0.75 -0.86 13.58
C ARG A 151 -0.10 -2.23 13.82
N ALA A 152 -0.17 -3.13 12.83
CA ALA A 152 0.43 -4.47 12.91
C ALA A 152 1.94 -4.46 13.18
N HIS A 153 2.70 -3.59 12.51
CA HIS A 153 4.15 -3.43 12.75
C HIS A 153 4.43 -2.90 14.19
N SER A 154 3.57 -2.03 14.72
CA SER A 154 3.72 -1.48 16.08
C SER A 154 3.20 -2.36 17.22
N GLU A 155 2.23 -3.24 16.96
CA GLU A 155 1.54 -4.06 17.99
C GLU A 155 2.04 -5.51 18.05
N THR A 156 2.83 -5.98 17.08
CA THR A 156 3.30 -7.38 16.98
C THR A 156 4.83 -7.50 16.85
N GLY A 157 5.37 -8.72 16.89
CA GLY A 157 6.78 -8.98 16.63
C GLY A 157 7.18 -9.02 15.15
N ILE A 158 6.26 -8.72 14.21
CA ILE A 158 6.45 -8.94 12.78
C ILE A 158 7.68 -8.19 12.20
N ASP A 159 8.04 -7.03 12.73
CA ASP A 159 9.26 -6.28 12.35
C ASP A 159 10.58 -7.02 12.65
N ARG A 160 10.58 -7.92 13.65
CA ARG A 160 11.75 -8.77 13.96
C ARG A 160 11.83 -9.97 13.03
N ALA A 161 10.67 -10.42 12.55
CA ALA A 161 10.54 -11.45 11.54
C ALA A 161 10.96 -10.89 10.16
N GLY A 162 10.56 -9.64 9.88
CA GLY A 162 10.87 -8.86 8.68
C GLY A 162 12.17 -8.09 8.77
N GLN A 163 13.28 -8.74 9.18
CA GLN A 163 14.60 -8.18 8.93
C GLN A 163 14.71 -7.82 7.44
N SER A 164 15.05 -6.56 7.12
CA SER A 164 15.07 -6.05 5.73
C SER A 164 15.72 -7.05 4.75
N LEU A 165 15.19 -7.15 3.53
CA LEU A 165 15.79 -7.95 2.44
C LEU A 165 17.30 -7.77 2.30
N VAL A 166 17.81 -6.56 2.57
CA VAL A 166 19.25 -6.28 2.65
C VAL A 166 19.92 -7.05 3.78
N THR A 167 19.44 -6.93 5.02
CA THR A 167 20.04 -7.58 6.19
C THR A 167 20.02 -9.10 6.04
N PHE A 168 18.88 -9.67 5.64
CA PHE A 168 18.76 -11.11 5.39
C PHE A 168 19.65 -11.55 4.21
N GLY A 169 19.77 -10.73 3.16
CA GLY A 169 20.73 -10.94 2.07
C GLY A 169 22.18 -10.98 2.53
N LEU A 170 22.57 -10.08 3.44
CA LEU A 170 23.91 -10.08 4.05
C LEU A 170 24.11 -11.29 4.97
N GLU A 171 23.09 -11.77 5.69
CA GLU A 171 23.13 -13.03 6.46
C GLU A 171 23.35 -14.25 5.54
N GLN A 172 22.69 -14.32 4.37
CA GLN A 172 22.89 -15.38 3.38
C GLN A 172 24.25 -15.33 2.65
N LEU A 173 24.95 -14.19 2.71
CA LEU A 173 26.32 -14.02 2.21
C LEU A 173 27.37 -14.30 3.30
N ALA A 174 27.10 -13.92 4.56
CA ALA A 174 27.95 -14.11 5.74
C ALA A 174 27.91 -15.54 6.32
N VAL A 175 28.06 -16.55 5.46
CA VAL A 175 27.82 -17.93 5.85
C VAL A 175 28.78 -18.45 6.92
N ARG A 176 28.22 -18.68 8.12
CA ARG A 176 28.80 -19.26 9.34
C ARG A 176 29.54 -18.28 10.28
N GLU A 177 29.41 -16.98 10.08
CA GLU A 177 29.89 -15.96 11.03
C GLU A 177 28.90 -14.79 11.13
N PRO A 178 28.94 -13.96 12.20
CA PRO A 178 28.08 -12.78 12.30
C PRO A 178 28.32 -11.80 11.15
N VAL A 179 27.26 -11.19 10.61
CA VAL A 179 27.36 -10.24 9.47
C VAL A 179 28.33 -9.10 9.74
N ALA A 180 28.43 -8.62 10.99
CA ALA A 180 29.40 -7.59 11.37
C ALA A 180 30.86 -8.06 11.28
N ASP A 181 31.15 -9.28 11.74
CA ASP A 181 32.50 -9.87 11.66
C ASP A 181 32.87 -10.16 10.19
N TRP A 182 31.92 -10.66 9.40
CA TRP A 182 32.07 -10.86 7.96
C TRP A 182 32.27 -9.54 7.19
N ALA A 183 31.58 -8.46 7.57
CA ALA A 183 31.64 -7.17 6.87
C ALA A 183 32.85 -6.32 7.27
N ALA A 184 33.43 -6.56 8.45
CA ALA A 184 34.52 -5.77 9.01
C ALA A 184 35.69 -5.63 8.03
N GLY A 185 36.06 -4.39 7.71
CA GLY A 185 37.22 -4.09 6.85
C GLY A 185 36.97 -4.23 5.34
N LYS A 186 35.83 -4.77 4.90
CA LYS A 186 35.51 -4.98 3.48
C LYS A 186 35.17 -3.69 2.74
N ARG A 187 35.33 -3.74 1.42
CA ARG A 187 34.89 -2.74 0.45
C ARG A 187 33.57 -3.14 -0.19
N ALA A 188 32.61 -2.22 -0.17
CA ALA A 188 31.32 -2.40 -0.81
C ALA A 188 31.15 -1.49 -2.03
N LEU A 189 30.54 -2.01 -3.09
CA LEU A 189 30.03 -1.25 -4.22
C LEU A 189 28.49 -1.29 -4.19
N VAL A 190 27.85 -0.14 -4.11
CA VAL A 190 26.38 -0.02 -4.19
C VAL A 190 26.01 0.56 -5.55
N ILE A 191 25.22 -0.18 -6.31
CA ILE A 191 24.77 0.20 -7.64
C ILE A 191 23.31 0.64 -7.56
N GLY A 192 23.07 1.89 -7.95
CA GLY A 192 21.84 2.64 -7.75
C GLY A 192 21.92 3.61 -6.57
N ALA A 193 21.06 4.62 -6.60
CA ALA A 193 20.80 5.55 -5.50
C ALA A 193 19.28 5.74 -5.29
N GLY A 194 18.54 4.62 -5.28
CA GLY A 194 17.12 4.57 -4.93
C GLY A 194 16.90 4.43 -3.42
N SER A 195 15.64 4.26 -2.99
CA SER A 195 15.29 3.93 -1.61
C SER A 195 15.97 2.64 -1.14
N MET A 196 15.88 1.58 -1.95
CA MET A 196 16.55 0.30 -1.73
C MET A 196 18.07 0.42 -1.66
N SER A 197 18.71 1.12 -2.62
CA SER A 197 20.16 1.32 -2.61
C SER A 197 20.62 2.15 -1.39
N SER A 198 19.80 3.11 -0.95
CA SER A 198 20.07 3.91 0.24
C SER A 198 19.97 3.08 1.53
N LEU A 199 18.94 2.24 1.64
CA LEU A 199 18.79 1.28 2.75
C LEU A 199 19.92 0.24 2.74
N ALA A 200 20.35 -0.21 1.56
CA ALA A 200 21.49 -1.11 1.40
C ALA A 200 22.77 -0.49 1.94
N ALA A 201 23.14 0.70 1.45
CA ALA A 201 24.34 1.41 1.88
C ALA A 201 24.29 1.77 3.38
N ALA A 202 23.15 2.22 3.90
CA ALA A 202 22.96 2.51 5.32
C ALA A 202 22.98 1.25 6.21
N THR A 203 22.77 0.06 5.65
CA THR A 203 22.90 -1.21 6.38
C THR A 203 24.35 -1.71 6.35
N LEU A 204 25.01 -1.68 5.19
CA LEU A 204 26.44 -1.93 5.04
C LEU A 204 27.27 -1.05 6.00
N ALA A 205 26.97 0.24 6.07
CA ALA A 205 27.61 1.19 6.97
C ALA A 205 27.38 0.85 8.47
N ARG A 206 26.24 0.26 8.84
CA ARG A 206 25.93 -0.15 10.22
C ARG A 206 26.56 -1.49 10.61
N VAL A 207 26.81 -2.39 9.66
CA VAL A 207 27.53 -3.66 9.90
C VAL A 207 29.06 -3.53 9.84
N GLY A 208 29.58 -2.36 9.44
CA GLY A 208 31.01 -2.05 9.62
C GLY A 208 31.92 -2.32 8.42
N VAL A 209 31.40 -2.24 7.18
CA VAL A 209 32.28 -2.15 6.00
C VAL A 209 33.19 -0.92 6.11
N ALA A 210 34.42 -1.02 5.62
CA ALA A 210 35.39 0.08 5.69
C ALA A 210 35.09 1.19 4.67
N GLU A 211 34.61 0.80 3.48
CA GLU A 211 34.45 1.73 2.36
C GLU A 211 33.22 1.37 1.50
N ILE A 212 32.48 2.39 1.04
CA ILE A 212 31.33 2.27 0.14
C ILE A 212 31.54 3.16 -1.09
N ALA A 213 31.70 2.56 -2.27
CA ALA A 213 31.54 3.24 -3.54
C ALA A 213 30.05 3.22 -3.94
N VAL A 214 29.49 4.37 -4.33
CA VAL A 214 28.09 4.50 -4.79
C VAL A 214 28.08 4.87 -6.28
N ALA A 215 27.64 3.96 -7.13
CA ALA A 215 27.47 4.18 -8.56
C ALA A 215 26.00 4.44 -8.90
N ASN A 216 25.69 5.50 -9.66
CA ASN A 216 24.33 5.73 -10.13
C ASN A 216 24.28 6.50 -11.46
N ARG A 217 23.28 6.23 -12.30
CA ARG A 217 23.06 6.92 -13.60
C ARG A 217 22.90 8.44 -13.48
N THR A 218 22.44 8.92 -12.33
CA THR A 218 22.40 10.36 -11.97
C THR A 218 23.41 10.61 -10.86
N ALA A 219 24.52 11.27 -11.18
CA ALA A 219 25.65 11.47 -10.26
C ALA A 219 25.23 12.16 -8.95
N GLU A 220 24.45 13.24 -9.03
CA GLU A 220 23.90 14.01 -7.90
C GLU A 220 23.22 13.14 -6.82
N ARG A 221 22.59 12.02 -7.22
CA ARG A 221 21.94 11.10 -6.27
C ARG A 221 22.94 10.19 -5.56
N ALA A 222 24.02 9.77 -6.24
CA ALA A 222 25.10 9.02 -5.62
C ALA A 222 25.92 9.92 -4.69
N GLU A 223 26.21 11.16 -5.11
CA GLU A 223 26.88 12.19 -4.32
C GLU A 223 26.13 12.44 -3.02
N ARG A 224 24.83 12.76 -3.11
CA ARG A 224 23.98 12.97 -1.94
C ARG A 224 23.88 11.75 -1.03
N LEU A 225 23.87 10.52 -1.57
CA LEU A 225 23.87 9.31 -0.74
C LEU A 225 25.22 9.12 -0.03
N ALA A 226 26.35 9.35 -0.70
CA ALA A 226 27.67 9.32 -0.09
C ALA A 226 27.82 10.37 1.03
N GLU A 227 27.34 11.60 0.82
CA GLU A 227 27.29 12.65 1.85
C GLU A 227 26.50 12.22 3.09
N ILE A 228 25.31 11.63 2.91
CA ILE A 228 24.47 11.12 4.00
C ILE A 228 25.17 10.00 4.77
N LEU A 229 25.90 9.11 4.08
CA LEU A 229 26.65 8.02 4.72
C LEU A 229 27.83 8.55 5.54
N VAL A 230 28.61 9.50 5.03
CA VAL A 230 29.69 10.15 5.80
C VAL A 230 29.13 10.92 7.00
N ALA A 231 28.00 11.63 6.83
CA ALA A 231 27.34 12.36 7.89
C ALA A 231 26.66 11.47 8.95
N SER A 232 26.48 10.17 8.68
CA SER A 232 25.78 9.24 9.59
C SER A 232 26.55 8.90 10.88
N GLY A 233 27.84 9.25 10.95
CA GLY A 233 28.68 9.01 12.13
C GLY A 233 29.14 7.55 12.33
N THR A 234 28.86 6.65 11.39
CA THR A 234 29.32 5.25 11.42
C THR A 234 30.84 5.09 11.21
N GLY A 235 31.51 6.12 10.68
CA GLY A 235 32.95 6.09 10.39
C GLY A 235 33.32 5.44 9.05
N VAL A 236 32.34 5.01 8.25
CA VAL A 236 32.56 4.47 6.90
C VAL A 236 33.10 5.55 5.95
N GLY A 237 34.07 5.21 5.10
CA GLY A 237 34.42 6.04 3.95
C GLY A 237 33.39 5.84 2.83
N ALA A 238 32.64 6.86 2.44
CA ALA A 238 31.71 6.76 1.31
C ALA A 238 32.07 7.75 0.20
N ARG A 239 32.02 7.30 -1.06
CA ARG A 239 32.29 8.13 -2.25
C ARG A 239 31.33 7.81 -3.39
N ALA A 240 30.93 8.83 -4.14
CA ALA A 240 30.22 8.64 -5.40
C ALA A 240 31.21 8.31 -6.53
N VAL A 241 30.79 7.45 -7.46
CA VAL A 241 31.56 7.08 -8.65
C VAL A 241 30.65 7.16 -9.90
N PRO A 242 31.19 7.52 -11.08
CA PRO A 242 30.42 7.49 -12.32
C PRO A 242 30.13 6.05 -12.74
N MET A 243 29.00 5.81 -13.42
CA MET A 243 28.65 4.47 -13.92
C MET A 243 29.73 3.83 -14.81
N SER A 244 30.56 4.63 -15.48
CA SER A 244 31.69 4.14 -16.28
C SER A 244 32.83 3.52 -15.47
N ALA A 245 32.91 3.78 -14.16
CA ALA A 245 33.92 3.21 -13.27
C ALA A 245 33.45 1.91 -12.58
N VAL A 246 32.21 1.46 -12.81
CA VAL A 246 31.64 0.26 -12.16
C VAL A 246 32.52 -0.98 -12.37
N ALA A 247 33.10 -1.17 -13.56
CA ALA A 247 33.98 -2.30 -13.85
C ALA A 247 35.31 -2.26 -13.06
N ASP A 248 35.89 -1.07 -12.87
CA ASP A 248 37.12 -0.89 -12.07
C ASP A 248 36.84 -1.12 -10.58
N GLU A 249 35.72 -0.58 -10.08
CA GLU A 249 35.28 -0.75 -8.69
C GLU A 249 34.89 -2.20 -8.37
N LEU A 250 34.28 -2.91 -9.32
CA LEU A 250 33.93 -4.33 -9.21
C LEU A 250 35.16 -5.23 -9.00
N ALA A 251 36.34 -4.82 -9.47
CA ALA A 251 37.60 -5.53 -9.22
C ALA A 251 38.19 -5.24 -7.82
N LEU A 252 37.75 -4.17 -7.15
CA LEU A 252 38.22 -3.70 -5.84
C LEU A 252 37.25 -3.98 -4.68
N ALA A 253 35.99 -4.32 -4.98
CA ALA A 253 34.96 -4.64 -4.00
C ALA A 253 35.06 -6.10 -3.53
N ASP A 254 34.76 -6.33 -2.25
CA ASP A 254 34.50 -7.66 -1.68
C ASP A 254 32.99 -7.99 -1.72
N VAL A 255 32.15 -6.96 -1.69
CA VAL A 255 30.68 -7.03 -1.68
C VAL A 255 30.10 -6.05 -2.69
N VAL A 256 29.12 -6.48 -3.49
CA VAL A 256 28.32 -5.60 -4.34
C VAL A 256 26.86 -5.73 -3.96
N VAL A 257 26.14 -4.62 -3.90
CA VAL A 257 24.67 -4.62 -3.77
C VAL A 257 24.08 -3.81 -4.92
N SER A 258 23.25 -4.45 -5.74
CA SER A 258 22.60 -3.81 -6.89
C SER A 258 21.10 -3.71 -6.65
N CYS A 259 20.59 -2.48 -6.72
CA CYS A 259 19.17 -2.16 -6.53
C CYS A 259 18.73 -1.04 -7.49
N THR A 260 18.96 -1.19 -8.81
CA THR A 260 18.53 -0.19 -9.78
C THR A 260 17.08 -0.41 -10.26
N GLY A 261 16.58 0.54 -11.06
CA GLY A 261 15.37 0.41 -11.86
C GLY A 261 15.70 0.40 -13.36
N ALA A 262 16.73 -0.35 -13.75
CA ALA A 262 17.12 -0.51 -15.14
C ALA A 262 16.18 -1.48 -15.87
N THR A 263 15.89 -1.19 -17.13
CA THR A 263 15.16 -2.10 -18.03
C THR A 263 16.14 -3.02 -18.75
N GLY A 264 16.87 -3.84 -17.99
CA GLY A 264 17.92 -4.73 -18.47
C GLY A 264 19.14 -4.79 -17.54
N LEU A 265 20.04 -5.74 -17.80
CA LEU A 265 21.21 -6.03 -16.98
C LEU A 265 22.15 -4.81 -16.87
N VAL A 266 22.66 -4.60 -15.65
CA VAL A 266 23.68 -3.61 -15.29
C VAL A 266 25.05 -4.27 -15.11
N LEU A 267 25.10 -5.56 -14.72
CA LEU A 267 26.31 -6.38 -14.66
C LEU A 267 26.12 -7.68 -15.45
N THR A 268 26.96 -7.89 -16.47
CA THR A 268 26.97 -9.15 -17.25
C THR A 268 27.86 -10.21 -16.58
N GLY A 269 27.69 -11.48 -16.99
CA GLY A 269 28.60 -12.56 -16.58
C GLY A 269 30.07 -12.28 -16.93
N ASP A 270 30.34 -11.58 -18.03
CA ASP A 270 31.71 -11.28 -18.50
C ASP A 270 32.36 -10.17 -17.64
N ASP A 271 31.61 -9.14 -17.23
CA ASP A 271 32.11 -8.09 -16.33
C ASP A 271 32.57 -8.67 -15.00
N VAL A 272 31.74 -9.54 -14.41
CA VAL A 272 32.04 -10.23 -13.15
C VAL A 272 33.21 -11.22 -13.32
N ALA A 273 33.25 -11.96 -14.43
CA ALA A 273 34.36 -12.88 -14.71
C ALA A 273 35.70 -12.13 -14.88
N ALA A 274 35.70 -10.97 -15.53
CA ALA A 274 36.88 -10.12 -15.69
C ALA A 274 37.37 -9.59 -14.33
N ALA A 275 36.47 -9.02 -13.53
CA ALA A 275 36.78 -8.51 -12.20
C ALA A 275 37.37 -9.61 -11.29
N VAL A 276 36.77 -10.80 -11.28
CA VAL A 276 37.18 -11.96 -10.47
C VAL A 276 38.49 -12.60 -10.98
N SER A 277 38.81 -12.46 -12.27
CA SER A 277 40.09 -12.91 -12.84
C SER A 277 41.25 -11.93 -12.60
N GLY A 278 40.99 -10.61 -12.49
CA GLY A 278 42.05 -9.59 -12.50
C GLY A 278 43.02 -9.58 -11.31
N GLY A 279 42.51 -9.84 -10.09
CA GLY A 279 43.27 -9.87 -8.84
C GLY A 279 43.79 -8.50 -8.34
N PRO A 280 43.87 -8.26 -7.02
CA PRO A 280 44.35 -7.00 -6.45
C PRO A 280 45.90 -6.83 -6.50
N GLY A 281 46.54 -7.23 -7.60
CA GLY A 281 47.99 -7.22 -7.77
C GLY A 281 48.50 -6.88 -9.17
N GLY A 282 47.63 -6.51 -10.12
CA GLY A 282 47.99 -6.30 -11.53
C GLY A 282 48.51 -4.91 -11.90
N HIS A 283 48.31 -3.88 -11.06
CA HIS A 283 48.60 -2.49 -11.41
C HIS A 283 49.63 -1.83 -10.47
N SER A 284 50.80 -1.50 -11.02
CA SER A 284 51.72 -0.54 -10.38
C SER A 284 51.02 0.81 -10.21
N PRO A 285 51.16 1.49 -9.06
CA PRO A 285 50.59 2.82 -8.89
C PRO A 285 51.25 3.81 -9.85
N THR A 286 50.47 4.32 -10.80
CA THR A 286 50.90 5.43 -11.67
C THR A 286 51.24 6.63 -10.78
N PRO A 287 52.49 7.15 -10.79
CA PRO A 287 52.86 8.26 -9.93
C PRO A 287 52.03 9.51 -10.32
N PRO A 288 51.59 10.32 -9.34
CA PRO A 288 50.75 11.48 -9.62
C PRO A 288 51.49 12.47 -10.53
N LEU A 289 50.78 12.99 -11.55
CA LEU A 289 51.36 14.00 -12.44
C LEU A 289 51.72 15.25 -11.64
N LEU A 290 53.01 15.59 -11.63
CA LEU A 290 53.47 16.91 -11.20
C LEU A 290 52.95 17.98 -12.17
N PRO A 291 52.44 19.12 -11.68
CA PRO A 291 51.95 20.20 -12.55
C PRO A 291 53.11 20.80 -13.35
N GLN A 292 52.94 20.89 -14.67
CA GLN A 292 53.99 21.41 -15.55
C GLN A 292 54.07 22.95 -15.47
N LEU A 293 55.25 23.46 -15.15
CA LEU A 293 55.58 24.89 -15.20
C LEU A 293 55.84 25.33 -16.66
N PRO A 294 55.15 26.37 -17.18
CA PRO A 294 55.46 26.93 -18.49
C PRO A 294 56.77 27.72 -18.49
N LEU A 295 57.60 27.54 -19.52
CA LEU A 295 58.86 28.29 -19.72
C LEU A 295 58.75 29.27 -20.89
N GLY A 296 58.85 30.57 -20.60
CA GLY A 296 59.23 31.62 -21.56
C GLY A 296 58.12 32.30 -22.38
N GLY A 297 58.27 33.61 -22.58
CA GLY A 297 57.54 34.48 -23.52
C GLY A 297 58.49 35.57 -24.05
N PRO A 298 58.05 36.79 -24.45
CA PRO A 298 56.68 37.32 -24.56
C PRO A 298 56.30 37.50 -26.06
N PRO A 299 56.20 38.67 -26.78
CA PRO A 299 56.28 40.11 -26.44
C PRO A 299 55.04 40.99 -26.81
N GLU A 300 54.86 42.05 -26.00
CA GLU A 300 54.34 43.41 -26.32
C GLU A 300 52.90 43.73 -26.82
N THR A 301 52.50 44.96 -26.45
CA THR A 301 51.28 45.74 -26.76
C THR A 301 49.98 45.31 -26.05
N GLY A 302 49.22 46.20 -25.38
CA GLY A 302 49.45 47.61 -25.04
C GLY A 302 48.30 48.25 -24.22
N ALA A 303 48.45 49.53 -23.86
CA ALA A 303 47.41 50.43 -23.29
C ALA A 303 46.84 50.15 -21.88
N ALA A 304 47.56 50.69 -20.90
CA ALA A 304 47.15 51.22 -19.57
C ALA A 304 45.92 52.21 -19.60
N PRO A 305 45.48 52.88 -18.50
CA PRO A 305 46.04 52.97 -17.12
C PRO A 305 45.04 53.11 -15.92
N ARG A 306 45.60 53.33 -14.71
CA ARG A 306 45.05 53.95 -13.46
C ARG A 306 44.29 53.04 -12.46
N THR A 307 44.68 52.77 -11.19
CA THR A 307 45.37 53.47 -10.04
C THR A 307 44.41 54.23 -9.09
N PRO A 308 44.72 54.37 -7.77
CA PRO A 308 45.49 53.49 -6.86
C PRO A 308 45.00 53.43 -5.37
N SER A 309 45.65 52.58 -4.55
CA SER A 309 45.78 52.71 -3.07
C SER A 309 44.49 52.51 -2.23
N GLN A 310 44.46 52.21 -0.92
CA GLN A 310 45.41 51.93 0.19
C GLN A 310 44.65 50.93 1.12
N GLY A 311 45.22 50.15 2.07
CA GLY A 311 46.59 49.97 2.54
C GLY A 311 46.60 49.45 4.00
N SER A 312 47.45 48.47 4.30
CA SER A 312 47.86 48.02 5.66
C SER A 312 46.87 47.27 6.58
N ALA A 313 47.37 46.20 7.21
CA ALA A 313 46.80 45.46 8.35
C ALA A 313 47.32 46.07 9.70
N PRO A 314 47.13 45.52 10.95
CA PRO A 314 46.91 44.11 11.34
C PRO A 314 45.89 43.85 12.50
N ASP A 315 45.98 42.65 13.09
CA ASP A 315 45.31 42.04 14.26
C ASP A 315 45.54 42.80 15.62
N PRO A 316 45.09 42.35 16.85
CA PRO A 316 44.49 41.04 17.24
C PRO A 316 43.39 40.99 18.36
N VAL A 317 42.88 39.78 18.62
CA VAL A 317 42.47 39.13 19.90
C VAL A 317 41.85 39.95 21.06
N ALA A 318 40.66 39.55 21.55
CA ALA A 318 40.32 39.40 22.99
C ALA A 318 38.89 38.84 23.26
N GLY A 319 38.67 38.24 24.45
CA GLY A 319 37.36 38.16 25.13
C GLY A 319 36.67 36.78 25.19
N ALA A 320 36.32 36.31 26.40
CA ALA A 320 35.61 35.03 26.62
C ALA A 320 34.68 35.07 27.86
N ALA A 321 33.62 34.23 27.84
CA ALA A 321 32.75 33.88 28.99
C ALA A 321 31.85 35.05 29.51
N PRO A 322 30.77 34.82 30.32
CA PRO A 322 30.52 33.65 31.18
C PRO A 322 29.07 33.08 31.16
N GLN A 323 28.78 32.27 32.19
CA GLN A 323 27.61 31.43 32.42
C GLN A 323 26.32 32.19 32.74
N ALA A 324 25.18 31.57 32.44
CA ALA A 324 23.98 31.61 33.29
C ALA A 324 23.18 30.30 33.13
N SER A 325 22.42 29.90 34.14
CA SER A 325 21.54 28.73 34.09
C SER A 325 20.24 29.01 34.84
N TRP A 326 19.14 28.40 34.38
CA TRP A 326 18.06 27.75 35.16
C TRP A 326 16.93 27.36 34.20
N GLY A 327 16.14 26.34 34.57
CA GLY A 327 15.02 25.84 33.76
C GLY A 327 13.68 25.93 34.49
N LEU A 328 12.58 25.74 33.76
CA LEU A 328 11.22 25.66 34.28
C LEU A 328 10.38 24.68 33.46
N ARG A 329 9.39 24.05 34.11
CA ARG A 329 8.54 22.99 33.52
C ARG A 329 7.34 23.59 32.77
N PRO A 330 6.83 22.93 31.71
CA PRO A 330 5.45 23.13 31.25
C PRO A 330 4.44 22.64 32.32
N GLN A 331 3.24 23.19 32.31
CA GLN A 331 2.10 22.71 33.12
C GLN A 331 0.98 22.19 32.20
N THR A 332 0.32 21.11 32.62
CA THR A 332 -0.82 20.52 31.92
C THR A 332 -2.14 21.08 32.47
N PRO A 333 -3.11 21.50 31.63
CA PRO A 333 -4.44 21.87 32.10
C PRO A 333 -5.27 20.62 32.48
N ALA A 334 -6.10 20.74 33.52
CA ALA A 334 -7.01 19.69 33.97
C ALA A 334 -8.45 19.94 33.44
N PRO A 335 -9.28 18.88 33.28
CA PRO A 335 -10.65 19.03 32.79
C PRO A 335 -11.58 19.69 33.82
N GLN A 336 -12.57 20.45 33.34
CA GLN A 336 -13.60 21.09 34.16
C GLN A 336 -14.89 20.26 34.14
N SER A 337 -15.50 20.04 35.31
CA SER A 337 -16.79 19.37 35.43
C SER A 337 -17.95 20.38 35.30
N PRO A 338 -19.00 20.11 34.50
CA PRO A 338 -20.27 20.84 34.61
C PRO A 338 -20.98 20.46 35.92
N ALA A 339 -21.76 21.37 36.47
CA ALA A 339 -22.40 21.21 37.78
C ALA A 339 -23.90 20.91 37.68
N GLY A 340 -24.40 20.11 38.64
CA GLY A 340 -25.76 20.22 39.19
C GLY A 340 -26.95 19.83 38.31
N LEU A 341 -27.44 18.60 38.50
CA LEU A 341 -28.88 18.32 38.44
C LEU A 341 -29.30 17.70 39.79
N ASP A 342 -30.39 18.20 40.34
CA ASP A 342 -30.89 17.81 41.67
C ASP A 342 -31.77 16.56 41.57
N LEU A 343 -31.71 15.68 42.58
CA LEU A 343 -32.36 14.36 42.59
C LEU A 343 -33.49 14.30 43.61
N ALA A 344 -34.66 14.80 43.20
CA ALA A 344 -35.90 14.71 43.96
C ALA A 344 -37.00 13.99 43.16
N ASP A 345 -37.02 12.66 43.21
CA ASP A 345 -38.24 11.84 43.29
C ASP A 345 -37.92 10.34 43.38
N ALA A 346 -37.94 9.79 44.60
CA ALA A 346 -37.63 8.38 44.86
C ALA A 346 -38.68 7.39 44.32
N ASP A 347 -39.90 7.86 44.02
CA ASP A 347 -41.02 7.03 43.52
C ASP A 347 -40.79 6.50 42.10
N VAL A 348 -40.03 7.23 41.27
CA VAL A 348 -39.73 6.83 39.88
C VAL A 348 -38.85 5.57 39.86
N LEU A 349 -37.87 5.48 40.76
CA LEU A 349 -36.94 4.34 40.81
C LEU A 349 -37.66 3.06 41.30
N ALA A 350 -38.55 3.18 42.28
CA ALA A 350 -39.37 2.07 42.77
C ALA A 350 -40.27 1.49 41.66
N ARG A 351 -40.84 2.36 40.81
CA ARG A 351 -41.71 1.96 39.69
C ARG A 351 -40.94 1.31 38.54
N LEU A 352 -39.68 1.68 38.32
CA LEU A 352 -38.79 1.02 37.34
C LEU A 352 -38.38 -0.40 37.78
N VAL A 353 -38.06 -0.60 39.07
CA VAL A 353 -37.73 -1.94 39.60
C VAL A 353 -38.94 -2.88 39.49
N ALA A 354 -40.13 -2.42 39.90
CA ALA A 354 -41.36 -3.19 39.79
C ALA A 354 -41.74 -3.56 38.33
N ALA A 355 -41.36 -2.73 37.35
CA ALA A 355 -41.56 -3.02 35.93
C ALA A 355 -40.60 -4.10 35.40
N ALA A 356 -39.36 -4.15 35.90
CA ALA A 356 -38.37 -5.15 35.49
C ALA A 356 -38.76 -6.57 35.95
N GLU A 357 -39.12 -6.73 37.23
CA GLU A 357 -39.47 -8.05 37.80
C GLU A 357 -40.75 -8.65 37.18
N GLY A 358 -41.65 -7.81 36.66
CA GLY A 358 -42.85 -8.24 35.93
C GLY A 358 -42.56 -8.85 34.55
N GLY A 359 -41.45 -8.48 33.90
CA GLY A 359 -41.13 -8.93 32.54
C GLY A 359 -40.63 -10.37 32.47
N GLN A 360 -39.80 -10.79 33.43
CA GLN A 360 -39.10 -12.08 33.39
C GLN A 360 -39.99 -13.31 33.69
N ARG A 361 -41.29 -13.12 33.95
CA ARG A 361 -42.28 -14.21 34.11
C ARG A 361 -43.15 -14.51 32.89
N ARG A 362 -42.88 -13.90 31.71
CA ARG A 362 -43.65 -14.17 30.46
C ARG A 362 -42.82 -14.77 29.30
N LEU A 363 -41.67 -15.36 29.60
CA LEU A 363 -40.78 -16.00 28.62
C LEU A 363 -40.43 -17.47 28.93
N ALA A 364 -41.14 -18.10 29.87
CA ALA A 364 -40.87 -19.47 30.33
C ALA A 364 -41.77 -20.56 29.69
N ASP A 365 -42.97 -20.22 29.22
CA ASP A 365 -44.02 -21.18 28.82
C ASP A 365 -44.22 -21.30 27.28
N ALA A 366 -43.13 -21.20 26.50
CA ALA A 366 -43.16 -21.38 25.04
C ALA A 366 -42.15 -22.43 24.52
N GLY A 367 -41.62 -23.28 25.41
CA GLY A 367 -40.69 -24.35 25.07
C GLY A 367 -41.38 -25.62 24.56
N ALA A 368 -41.79 -25.67 23.29
CA ALA A 368 -42.33 -26.87 22.65
C ALA A 368 -41.68 -27.11 21.28
N ALA A 369 -40.85 -28.15 21.16
CA ALA A 369 -40.07 -28.42 19.96
C ALA A 369 -40.95 -28.88 18.77
N ARG A 370 -40.64 -28.35 17.57
CA ARG A 370 -40.98 -28.98 16.30
C ARG A 370 -39.76 -28.99 15.40
N THR A 371 -39.26 -30.18 15.11
CA THR A 371 -38.20 -30.40 14.12
C THR A 371 -38.72 -30.01 12.74
N ILE A 372 -38.07 -29.02 12.11
CA ILE A 372 -38.28 -28.71 10.70
C ILE A 372 -37.19 -29.43 9.91
N VAL A 373 -37.62 -30.31 8.99
CA VAL A 373 -36.73 -30.96 8.02
C VAL A 373 -36.49 -29.98 6.88
N PRO A 374 -35.23 -29.76 6.42
CA PRO A 374 -34.99 -28.92 5.26
C PRO A 374 -35.61 -29.54 4.00
N ALA A 375 -36.40 -28.74 3.28
CA ALA A 375 -36.87 -29.11 1.95
C ALA A 375 -35.72 -28.94 0.93
N ALA A 376 -35.73 -29.76 -0.13
CA ALA A 376 -34.80 -29.62 -1.25
C ALA A 376 -35.09 -28.31 -2.03
N PRO A 377 -34.08 -27.69 -2.66
CA PRO A 377 -34.28 -26.51 -3.51
C PRO A 377 -35.17 -26.85 -4.71
N ALA A 378 -36.07 -25.94 -5.05
CA ALA A 378 -36.84 -26.00 -6.30
C ALA A 378 -36.08 -25.27 -7.42
N GLU A 379 -36.12 -25.84 -8.63
CA GLU A 379 -35.52 -25.25 -9.82
C GLU A 379 -36.46 -24.21 -10.45
N ASP A 380 -36.38 -22.95 -10.03
CA ASP A 380 -37.18 -21.87 -10.63
C ASP A 380 -36.54 -21.37 -11.94
N VAL A 381 -37.01 -21.94 -13.06
CA VAL A 381 -36.56 -21.60 -14.41
C VAL A 381 -37.36 -20.41 -14.97
N CYS A 382 -36.76 -19.21 -14.95
CA CYS A 382 -37.31 -18.05 -15.66
C CYS A 382 -36.99 -18.09 -17.17
N PRO A 383 -37.90 -17.63 -18.04
CA PRO A 383 -37.83 -17.91 -19.49
C PRO A 383 -36.89 -16.96 -20.24
N VAL A 384 -36.09 -17.53 -21.16
CA VAL A 384 -35.30 -16.75 -22.14
C VAL A 384 -36.22 -16.28 -23.27
N GLY A 385 -36.36 -14.96 -23.42
CA GLY A 385 -37.03 -14.35 -24.58
C GLY A 385 -36.11 -14.29 -25.80
N ASP A 386 -36.62 -14.71 -26.97
CA ASP A 386 -35.82 -14.78 -28.20
C ASP A 386 -35.54 -13.36 -28.76
N GLY A 387 -34.27 -13.04 -29.00
CA GLY A 387 -33.79 -11.66 -29.11
C GLY A 387 -32.64 -11.44 -30.10
N ARG A 388 -32.62 -12.19 -31.22
CA ARG A 388 -31.56 -12.12 -32.22
C ARG A 388 -31.48 -10.77 -32.96
N SER A 389 -30.53 -9.91 -32.59
CA SER A 389 -29.90 -8.96 -33.53
C SER A 389 -28.51 -8.48 -33.08
N ALA A 390 -27.53 -8.63 -33.98
CA ALA A 390 -26.28 -7.88 -34.08
C ALA A 390 -25.47 -7.55 -32.80
N LEU A 391 -24.54 -8.43 -32.44
CA LEU A 391 -23.09 -8.17 -32.57
C LEU A 391 -22.38 -9.53 -32.78
N ALA A 392 -21.22 -9.55 -33.43
CA ALA A 392 -20.58 -10.79 -33.87
C ALA A 392 -19.10 -10.85 -33.47
N GLY A 393 -18.64 -12.02 -32.99
CA GLY A 393 -17.20 -12.30 -32.89
C GLY A 393 -16.64 -12.71 -31.51
N VAL A 394 -17.38 -13.43 -30.66
CA VAL A 394 -16.78 -14.18 -29.53
C VAL A 394 -17.34 -15.61 -29.54
N ASP A 395 -16.48 -16.60 -29.33
CA ASP A 395 -16.86 -18.02 -29.28
C ASP A 395 -17.51 -18.35 -27.92
N ALA A 396 -18.72 -18.90 -27.95
CA ALA A 396 -19.47 -19.26 -26.74
C ALA A 396 -18.79 -20.39 -25.93
N SER A 397 -17.96 -21.23 -26.56
CA SER A 397 -17.27 -22.35 -25.89
C SER A 397 -16.15 -21.92 -24.93
N SER A 398 -15.65 -20.68 -25.04
CA SER A 398 -14.64 -20.14 -24.10
C SER A 398 -15.24 -19.69 -22.76
N LEU A 399 -16.54 -19.39 -22.70
CA LEU A 399 -17.17 -18.76 -21.54
C LEU A 399 -17.51 -19.76 -20.42
N GLU A 400 -17.84 -21.01 -20.75
CA GLU A 400 -18.20 -22.04 -19.75
C GLU A 400 -17.01 -22.41 -18.82
N LEU A 401 -15.78 -22.17 -19.25
CA LEU A 401 -14.55 -22.36 -18.44
C LEU A 401 -14.35 -21.29 -17.35
N HIS A 402 -15.00 -20.14 -17.44
CA HIS A 402 -14.77 -18.99 -16.54
C HIS A 402 -15.66 -19.01 -15.28
N GLY A 403 -16.66 -19.89 -15.21
CA GLY A 403 -17.52 -20.04 -14.02
C GLY A 403 -16.85 -20.74 -12.82
N ALA A 404 -15.69 -21.40 -13.03
CA ALA A 404 -15.06 -22.28 -12.05
C ALA A 404 -13.94 -21.62 -11.21
N TRP A 405 -13.79 -20.29 -11.27
CA TRP A 405 -12.64 -19.58 -10.67
C TRP A 405 -12.86 -19.08 -9.23
N ALA A 406 -14.10 -19.04 -8.73
CA ALA A 406 -14.41 -18.47 -7.41
C ALA A 406 -13.85 -19.27 -6.21
N ASP A 407 -13.81 -20.61 -6.32
CA ASP A 407 -13.57 -21.51 -5.17
C ASP A 407 -12.15 -22.11 -5.08
N GLN A 408 -11.27 -21.91 -6.07
CA GLN A 408 -9.98 -22.63 -6.12
C GLN A 408 -8.89 -22.07 -5.19
N GLY A 409 -9.21 -21.06 -4.37
CA GLY A 409 -8.26 -20.29 -3.54
C GLY A 409 -7.53 -21.05 -2.43
N GLU A 410 -7.92 -22.29 -2.11
CA GLU A 410 -7.21 -23.13 -1.12
C GLU A 410 -6.52 -24.38 -1.73
N ALA A 411 -6.84 -24.75 -2.97
CA ALA A 411 -6.42 -26.02 -3.56
C ALA A 411 -5.00 -26.01 -4.17
N ALA A 412 -4.42 -24.84 -4.43
CA ALA A 412 -3.12 -24.70 -5.10
C ALA A 412 -1.91 -25.09 -4.22
N ALA A 413 -2.07 -25.11 -2.89
CA ALA A 413 -0.99 -25.13 -1.91
C ALA A 413 -0.18 -26.45 -1.78
N HIS A 414 -0.35 -27.43 -2.69
CA HIS A 414 0.22 -28.79 -2.54
C HIS A 414 0.99 -29.33 -3.76
N ARG A 415 1.28 -28.52 -4.79
CA ARG A 415 2.25 -28.92 -5.84
C ARG A 415 3.70 -28.76 -5.36
N GLN A 416 4.17 -29.74 -4.58
CA GLN A 416 5.58 -29.85 -4.21
C GLN A 416 6.47 -29.95 -5.48
N PRO A 417 7.40 -29.01 -5.72
CA PRO A 417 8.45 -29.24 -6.70
C PRO A 417 9.33 -30.41 -6.22
N ARG A 418 9.73 -31.28 -7.14
CA ARG A 418 10.56 -32.45 -6.80
C ARG A 418 11.91 -31.99 -6.27
N ARG A 419 12.13 -32.12 -4.95
CA ARG A 419 13.41 -31.82 -4.25
C ARG A 419 14.56 -32.62 -4.86
N GLY A 420 15.21 -32.06 -5.88
CA GLY A 420 16.50 -32.52 -6.38
C GLY A 420 17.59 -32.09 -5.41
N THR A 421 17.88 -32.89 -4.40
CA THR A 421 18.90 -32.61 -3.38
C THR A 421 20.30 -32.54 -4.00
N ARG A 422 20.69 -31.35 -4.50
CA ARG A 422 22.08 -31.05 -4.87
C ARG A 422 22.92 -30.97 -3.61
N SER A 423 23.44 -32.12 -3.19
CA SER A 423 24.54 -32.16 -2.23
C SER A 423 25.76 -31.51 -2.89
N HIS A 424 25.97 -30.23 -2.62
CA HIS A 424 27.20 -29.54 -2.99
C HIS A 424 28.32 -30.07 -2.09
N ALA A 425 29.06 -31.03 -2.63
CA ALA A 425 30.15 -31.70 -1.93
C ALA A 425 31.28 -30.72 -1.58
N ASP A 426 31.93 -31.00 -0.45
CA ASP A 426 32.93 -30.14 0.19
C ASP A 426 34.15 -29.83 -0.70
N GLY A 427 34.73 -28.65 -0.53
CA GLY A 427 35.75 -28.09 -1.42
C GLY A 427 35.58 -26.59 -1.69
N ALA A 428 35.24 -25.81 -0.67
CA ALA A 428 34.94 -24.37 -0.82
C ALA A 428 36.17 -23.56 -1.28
N VAL A 429 36.16 -23.16 -2.55
CA VAL A 429 36.98 -22.03 -3.05
C VAL A 429 36.58 -20.79 -2.25
N PRO A 430 37.52 -19.99 -1.70
CA PRO A 430 37.18 -18.79 -0.97
C PRO A 430 36.40 -17.82 -1.86
N VAL A 431 35.28 -17.30 -1.34
CA VAL A 431 34.48 -16.30 -2.04
C VAL A 431 35.30 -15.01 -2.13
N ARG A 432 35.75 -14.67 -3.33
CA ARG A 432 36.43 -13.40 -3.63
C ARG A 432 35.42 -12.25 -3.74
N LEU A 433 34.23 -12.53 -4.27
CA LEU A 433 33.23 -11.50 -4.56
C LEU A 433 31.82 -11.98 -4.16
N ALA A 434 31.23 -11.28 -3.20
CA ALA A 434 29.85 -11.43 -2.81
C ALA A 434 28.96 -10.44 -3.59
N LEU A 435 27.83 -10.89 -4.11
CA LEU A 435 26.89 -10.10 -4.88
C LEU A 435 25.48 -10.27 -4.29
N LEU A 436 24.78 -9.16 -4.11
CA LEU A 436 23.39 -9.11 -3.65
C LEU A 436 22.56 -8.36 -4.69
N ASP A 437 21.73 -9.07 -5.45
CA ASP A 437 20.80 -8.47 -6.42
C ASP A 437 19.41 -8.34 -5.81
N LEU A 438 18.93 -7.10 -5.68
CA LEU A 438 17.62 -6.75 -5.15
C LEU A 438 16.83 -5.87 -6.14
N ALA A 439 17.17 -5.90 -7.43
CA ALA A 439 16.44 -5.23 -8.49
C ALA A 439 15.34 -6.12 -9.10
N MET A 440 14.33 -5.49 -9.72
CA MET A 440 13.46 -6.16 -10.68
C MET A 440 13.08 -5.22 -11.83
N PRO A 441 13.31 -5.56 -13.11
CA PRO A 441 14.08 -6.72 -13.59
C PRO A 441 15.49 -6.80 -12.99
N ARG A 442 16.08 -8.01 -12.95
CA ARG A 442 17.39 -8.22 -12.29
C ARG A 442 18.50 -7.34 -12.88
N ASP A 443 19.37 -6.82 -12.03
CA ASP A 443 20.54 -6.05 -12.46
C ASP A 443 21.68 -6.98 -12.90
N ILE A 444 21.77 -8.19 -12.35
CA ILE A 444 22.92 -9.10 -12.49
C ILE A 444 22.53 -10.35 -13.30
N ASP A 445 23.39 -10.72 -14.26
CA ASP A 445 23.21 -11.92 -15.07
C ASP A 445 23.17 -13.20 -14.20
N ALA A 446 22.08 -13.97 -14.30
CA ALA A 446 21.94 -15.26 -13.60
C ALA A 446 23.06 -16.26 -13.92
N ALA A 447 23.77 -16.12 -15.05
CA ALA A 447 24.95 -16.89 -15.40
C ALA A 447 26.07 -16.79 -14.35
N VAL A 448 26.14 -15.70 -13.59
CA VAL A 448 27.15 -15.40 -12.58
C VAL A 448 27.22 -16.46 -11.47
N HIS A 449 26.12 -17.16 -11.18
CA HIS A 449 26.08 -18.34 -10.30
C HIS A 449 27.07 -19.46 -10.68
N ARG A 450 27.66 -19.43 -11.87
CA ARG A 450 28.61 -20.44 -12.37
C ARG A 450 30.07 -19.98 -12.32
N ILE A 451 30.36 -18.76 -11.87
CA ILE A 451 31.71 -18.19 -11.82
C ILE A 451 32.42 -18.63 -10.53
N PRO A 452 33.56 -19.35 -10.58
CA PRO A 452 34.27 -19.78 -9.39
C PRO A 452 34.74 -18.59 -8.53
N GLY A 453 34.55 -18.69 -7.21
CA GLY A 453 34.90 -17.62 -6.26
C GLY A 453 33.88 -16.46 -6.20
N VAL A 454 32.78 -16.52 -6.94
CA VAL A 454 31.63 -15.61 -6.78
C VAL A 454 30.56 -16.27 -5.91
N ARG A 455 29.87 -15.47 -5.11
CA ARG A 455 28.60 -15.84 -4.48
C ARG A 455 27.56 -14.78 -4.82
N LEU A 456 26.58 -15.13 -5.66
CA LEU A 456 25.37 -14.34 -5.85
C LEU A 456 24.31 -14.82 -4.85
N VAL A 457 23.58 -13.85 -4.30
CA VAL A 457 22.30 -14.02 -3.60
C VAL A 457 21.35 -13.05 -4.27
N ASP A 458 20.25 -13.56 -4.79
CA ASP A 458 19.20 -12.77 -5.44
C ASP A 458 17.86 -12.89 -4.70
N ILE A 459 16.88 -12.11 -5.15
CA ILE A 459 15.49 -12.12 -4.63
C ILE A 459 14.92 -13.55 -4.56
N GLU A 460 15.17 -14.39 -5.58
CA GLU A 460 14.70 -15.78 -5.63
C GLU A 460 15.35 -16.65 -4.54
N SER A 461 16.68 -16.54 -4.36
CA SER A 461 17.44 -17.20 -3.29
C SER A 461 16.94 -16.81 -1.88
N LEU A 462 16.51 -15.57 -1.70
CA LEU A 462 15.97 -15.07 -0.43
C LEU A 462 14.55 -15.61 -0.15
N ALA A 463 13.73 -15.76 -1.19
CA ALA A 463 12.41 -16.39 -1.06
C ALA A 463 12.50 -17.83 -0.55
N GLU A 464 13.43 -18.63 -1.09
CA GLU A 464 13.64 -20.01 -0.63
C GLU A 464 14.14 -20.05 0.83
N ALA A 465 15.11 -19.21 1.18
CA ALA A 465 15.71 -19.21 2.51
C ALA A 465 14.79 -18.67 3.62
N SER A 466 13.87 -17.75 3.31
CA SER A 466 12.94 -17.18 4.31
C SER A 466 11.82 -18.14 4.73
N ALA A 467 11.60 -19.24 4.00
CA ALA A 467 10.45 -20.13 4.20
C ALA A 467 10.55 -21.02 5.46
N ASP A 468 11.76 -21.29 5.97
CA ASP A 468 12.02 -22.20 7.10
C ASP A 468 12.02 -21.51 8.48
N ALA A 469 11.65 -20.22 8.57
CA ALA A 469 11.74 -19.41 9.80
C ALA A 469 10.54 -19.62 10.77
N PRO A 470 10.77 -19.73 12.11
CA PRO A 470 9.70 -19.99 13.09
C PRO A 470 8.89 -18.73 13.46
N MET A 471 7.99 -18.30 12.58
CA MET A 471 7.26 -17.02 12.66
C MET A 471 5.77 -17.11 13.07
N ALA A 472 5.24 -18.31 13.33
CA ALA A 472 3.79 -18.58 13.34
C ALA A 472 2.95 -17.70 14.29
N ALA A 473 3.41 -17.47 15.52
CA ALA A 473 2.62 -16.76 16.54
C ALA A 473 2.42 -15.28 16.23
N ASP A 474 3.45 -14.58 15.73
CA ASP A 474 3.35 -13.18 15.32
C ASP A 474 2.49 -13.05 14.04
N VAL A 475 2.64 -13.98 13.10
CA VAL A 475 1.81 -14.05 11.89
C VAL A 475 0.32 -14.22 12.23
N ASP A 476 -0.03 -15.06 13.21
CA ASP A 476 -1.42 -15.25 13.63
C ASP A 476 -1.98 -14.03 14.40
N ALA A 477 -1.15 -13.30 15.15
CA ALA A 477 -1.54 -12.02 15.75
C ALA A 477 -1.84 -10.96 14.68
N VAL A 478 -1.02 -10.86 13.63
CA VAL A 478 -1.27 -9.96 12.49
C VAL A 478 -2.54 -10.33 11.72
N LYS A 479 -2.80 -11.63 11.49
CA LYS A 479 -4.08 -12.09 10.88
C LYS A 479 -5.30 -11.66 11.69
N ALA A 480 -5.22 -11.67 13.03
CA ALA A 480 -6.32 -11.23 13.89
C ALA A 480 -6.60 -9.72 13.72
N ILE A 481 -5.56 -8.89 13.62
CA ILE A 481 -5.68 -7.45 13.31
C ILE A 481 -6.31 -7.26 11.92
N VAL A 482 -5.83 -7.98 10.90
CA VAL A 482 -6.41 -7.90 9.54
C VAL A 482 -7.91 -8.29 9.54
N ALA A 483 -8.30 -9.35 10.25
CA ALA A 483 -9.70 -9.79 10.32
C ALA A 483 -10.62 -8.78 11.05
N GLU A 484 -10.16 -8.18 12.14
CA GLU A 484 -10.86 -7.09 12.85
C GLU A 484 -11.09 -5.89 11.90
N GLU A 485 -10.05 -5.48 11.19
CA GLU A 485 -10.02 -4.27 10.36
C GLU A 485 -10.83 -4.45 9.07
N VAL A 486 -10.83 -5.64 8.45
CA VAL A 486 -11.71 -5.97 7.32
C VAL A 486 -13.18 -5.89 7.73
N ALA A 487 -13.54 -6.45 8.89
CA ALA A 487 -14.91 -6.40 9.40
C ALA A 487 -15.35 -4.96 9.71
N ALA A 488 -14.45 -4.14 10.26
CA ALA A 488 -14.69 -2.71 10.50
C ALA A 488 -14.86 -1.92 9.19
N PHE A 489 -14.00 -2.15 8.19
CA PHE A 489 -14.08 -1.49 6.89
C PHE A 489 -15.39 -1.83 6.15
N GLY A 490 -15.75 -3.11 6.07
CA GLY A 490 -17.02 -3.53 5.45
C GLY A 490 -18.25 -2.97 6.18
N ALA A 491 -18.22 -2.89 7.52
CA ALA A 491 -19.29 -2.27 8.31
C ALA A 491 -19.42 -0.75 8.07
N ALA A 492 -18.31 -0.05 7.82
CA ALA A 492 -18.29 1.35 7.44
C ALA A 492 -18.83 1.56 6.00
N GLN A 493 -18.39 0.73 5.05
CA GLN A 493 -18.82 0.78 3.65
C GLN A 493 -20.34 0.58 3.52
N ARG A 494 -20.92 -0.40 4.22
CA ARG A 494 -22.38 -0.62 4.26
C ARG A 494 -23.14 0.57 4.86
N ALA A 495 -22.61 1.20 5.92
CA ALA A 495 -23.20 2.38 6.53
C ALA A 495 -23.12 3.64 5.63
N ALA A 496 -22.06 3.76 4.81
CA ALA A 496 -21.95 4.79 3.79
C ALA A 496 -23.01 4.59 2.69
N HIS A 497 -23.12 3.37 2.14
CA HIS A 497 -24.05 3.03 1.05
C HIS A 497 -25.54 3.33 1.35
N ILE A 498 -25.94 3.29 2.62
CA ILE A 498 -27.30 3.60 3.08
C ILE A 498 -27.54 5.10 3.34
N THR A 499 -26.49 5.91 3.49
CA THR A 499 -26.63 7.34 3.83
C THR A 499 -27.42 8.14 2.79
N PRO A 500 -27.20 8.00 1.47
CA PRO A 500 -28.04 8.66 0.46
C PRO A 500 -29.52 8.25 0.51
N THR A 501 -29.81 6.98 0.81
CA THR A 501 -31.21 6.49 0.95
C THR A 501 -31.89 7.11 2.18
N VAL A 502 -31.17 7.25 3.29
CA VAL A 502 -31.63 7.96 4.50
C VAL A 502 -31.87 9.45 4.26
N VAL A 503 -31.06 10.10 3.43
CA VAL A 503 -31.22 11.52 3.10
C VAL A 503 -32.42 11.72 2.15
N ALA A 504 -32.59 10.87 1.14
CA ALA A 504 -33.77 10.89 0.26
C ALA A 504 -35.08 10.71 1.03
N LEU A 505 -35.14 9.77 1.98
CA LEU A 505 -36.29 9.57 2.88
C LEU A 505 -36.64 10.84 3.68
N ARG A 506 -35.63 11.60 4.12
CA ARG A 506 -35.81 12.87 4.84
C ARG A 506 -36.25 14.01 3.93
N ALA A 507 -35.76 14.05 2.69
CA ALA A 507 -36.18 15.02 1.68
C ALA A 507 -37.68 14.85 1.34
N MET A 508 -38.10 13.64 0.98
CA MET A 508 -39.50 13.28 0.73
C MET A 508 -40.41 13.67 1.91
N ALA A 509 -40.00 13.38 3.14
CA ALA A 509 -40.78 13.74 4.32
C ALA A 509 -40.85 15.26 4.56
N ALA A 510 -39.80 16.01 4.23
CA ALA A 510 -39.83 17.47 4.28
C ALA A 510 -40.77 18.08 3.23
N GLU A 511 -40.86 17.48 2.04
CA GLU A 511 -41.83 17.86 1.00
C GLU A 511 -43.27 17.59 1.43
N VAL A 512 -43.56 16.41 1.99
CA VAL A 512 -44.89 16.10 2.57
C VAL A 512 -45.27 17.11 3.66
N VAL A 513 -44.34 17.49 4.53
CA VAL A 513 -44.57 18.56 5.53
C VAL A 513 -44.84 19.91 4.88
N ALA A 514 -44.11 20.29 3.82
CA ALA A 514 -44.32 21.54 3.11
C ALA A 514 -45.70 21.58 2.41
N MET A 515 -46.10 20.48 1.77
CA MET A 515 -47.43 20.32 1.16
C MET A 515 -48.55 20.45 2.19
N GLU A 516 -48.40 19.83 3.36
CA GLU A 516 -49.41 19.89 4.43
C GLU A 516 -49.51 21.27 5.10
N VAL A 517 -48.40 22.00 5.24
CA VAL A 517 -48.41 23.39 5.71
C VAL A 517 -49.11 24.30 4.68
N ALA A 518 -48.76 24.20 3.39
CA ALA A 518 -49.45 24.95 2.34
C ALA A 518 -50.96 24.61 2.25
N ARG A 519 -51.33 23.35 2.52
CA ARG A 519 -52.73 22.90 2.61
C ARG A 519 -53.46 23.45 3.84
N LEU A 520 -52.77 23.66 4.96
CA LEU A 520 -53.31 24.36 6.13
C LEU A 520 -53.56 25.83 5.80
N ASP A 521 -52.59 26.50 5.18
CA ASP A 521 -52.66 27.92 4.83
C ASP A 521 -53.86 28.24 3.94
N GLY A 522 -54.12 27.41 2.91
CA GLY A 522 -55.28 27.54 2.03
C GLY A 522 -56.62 27.13 2.65
N ARG A 523 -56.64 26.49 3.82
CA ARG A 523 -57.87 26.02 4.51
C ARG A 523 -58.23 26.81 5.76
N VAL A 524 -57.27 27.46 6.40
CA VAL A 524 -57.47 28.26 7.61
C VAL A 524 -56.71 29.59 7.46
N PRO A 525 -57.21 30.51 6.60
CA PRO A 525 -56.54 31.78 6.32
C PRO A 525 -56.42 32.66 7.58
N ASP A 526 -57.40 32.57 8.48
CA ASP A 526 -57.53 33.41 9.69
C ASP A 526 -56.52 33.10 10.81
N LEU A 527 -55.61 32.13 10.63
CA LEU A 527 -54.51 31.89 11.57
C LEU A 527 -53.53 33.07 11.58
N ASP A 528 -53.18 33.56 12.77
CA ASP A 528 -52.09 34.53 12.88
C ASP A 528 -50.72 33.87 12.59
N GLU A 529 -49.74 34.68 12.19
CA GLU A 529 -48.43 34.19 11.73
C GLU A 529 -47.66 33.42 12.82
N ARG A 530 -47.88 33.75 14.10
CA ARG A 530 -47.27 33.04 15.23
C ARG A 530 -47.93 31.68 15.44
N GLN A 531 -49.24 31.59 15.28
CA GLN A 531 -49.97 30.31 15.31
C GLN A 531 -49.55 29.42 14.14
N ARG A 532 -49.44 29.99 12.92
CA ARG A 532 -48.95 29.30 11.71
C ARG A 532 -47.55 28.74 11.90
N ALA A 533 -46.65 29.52 12.49
CA ALA A 533 -45.30 29.09 12.83
C ALA A 533 -45.25 27.96 13.88
N GLU A 534 -46.04 28.05 14.97
CA GLU A 534 -46.07 27.02 16.02
C GLU A 534 -46.68 25.69 15.51
N VAL A 535 -47.71 25.74 14.67
CA VAL A 535 -48.26 24.54 14.03
C VAL A 535 -47.24 23.93 13.06
N THR A 536 -46.59 24.74 12.23
CA THR A 536 -45.51 24.30 11.31
C THR A 536 -44.36 23.64 12.07
N GLN A 537 -43.90 24.25 13.18
CA GLN A 537 -42.84 23.68 14.02
C GLN A 537 -43.31 22.39 14.72
N THR A 538 -44.59 22.29 15.08
CA THR A 538 -45.17 21.08 15.68
C THR A 538 -45.22 19.93 14.68
N VAL A 539 -45.67 20.16 13.44
CA VAL A 539 -45.67 19.14 12.38
C VAL A 539 -44.25 18.65 12.09
N ARG A 540 -43.28 19.57 11.94
CA ARG A 540 -41.84 19.23 11.79
C ARG A 540 -41.34 18.37 12.96
N ARG A 541 -41.52 18.82 14.21
CA ARG A 541 -41.12 18.09 15.42
C ARG A 541 -41.76 16.70 15.57
N VAL A 542 -42.93 16.45 14.97
CA VAL A 542 -43.54 15.11 14.92
C VAL A 542 -42.84 14.24 13.88
N VAL A 543 -42.65 14.73 12.66
CA VAL A 543 -41.98 13.98 11.58
C VAL A 543 -40.52 13.69 11.90
N ASP A 544 -39.79 14.66 12.46
CA ASP A 544 -38.40 14.48 12.94
C ASP A 544 -38.30 13.32 13.96
N LYS A 545 -39.23 13.26 14.92
CA LYS A 545 -39.28 12.19 15.93
C LYS A 545 -39.64 10.83 15.33
N LEU A 546 -40.58 10.79 14.39
CA LEU A 546 -40.98 9.55 13.70
C LEU A 546 -39.85 8.99 12.85
N LEU A 547 -39.05 9.83 12.20
CA LEU A 547 -37.95 9.39 11.33
C LEU A 547 -36.63 9.15 12.07
N HIS A 548 -36.41 9.75 13.24
CA HIS A 548 -35.15 9.62 13.97
C HIS A 548 -34.82 8.16 14.32
N ALA A 549 -35.74 7.44 14.98
CA ALA A 549 -35.49 6.07 15.41
C ALA A 549 -35.33 5.07 14.25
N PRO A 550 -36.17 5.07 13.19
CA PRO A 550 -35.94 4.27 11.99
C PRO A 550 -34.62 4.61 11.28
N THR A 551 -34.27 5.90 11.13
CA THR A 551 -32.99 6.32 10.54
C THR A 551 -31.81 5.69 11.28
N VAL A 552 -31.80 5.81 12.61
CA VAL A 552 -30.70 5.30 13.45
C VAL A 552 -30.68 3.77 13.41
N ARG A 553 -31.84 3.10 13.49
CA ARG A 553 -31.87 1.62 13.53
C ARG A 553 -31.48 1.00 12.20
N VAL A 554 -31.84 1.59 11.05
CA VAL A 554 -31.37 1.10 9.74
C VAL A 554 -29.86 1.28 9.60
N LYS A 555 -29.28 2.41 10.04
CA LYS A 555 -27.81 2.57 10.03
C LYS A 555 -27.09 1.55 10.91
N GLN A 556 -27.65 1.16 12.06
CA GLN A 556 -27.10 0.08 12.90
C GLN A 556 -27.18 -1.29 12.21
N LEU A 557 -28.37 -1.66 11.74
CA LEU A 557 -28.65 -2.94 11.07
C LEU A 557 -27.87 -3.12 9.76
N ALA A 558 -27.41 -2.03 9.13
CA ALA A 558 -26.55 -2.05 7.95
C ALA A 558 -25.09 -2.44 8.26
N SER A 559 -24.57 -2.04 9.42
CA SER A 559 -23.23 -2.43 9.87
C SER A 559 -23.15 -3.92 10.21
N GLU A 560 -24.27 -4.51 10.65
CA GLU A 560 -24.41 -5.95 10.92
C GLU A 560 -24.30 -6.80 9.62
N PRO A 561 -23.73 -8.02 9.65
CA PRO A 561 -23.67 -8.92 8.49
C PRO A 561 -25.06 -9.25 7.94
N GLY A 562 -25.20 -9.26 6.60
CA GLY A 562 -26.49 -9.43 5.92
C GLY A 562 -27.32 -8.13 5.79
N GLY A 563 -26.85 -7.00 6.33
CA GLY A 563 -27.58 -5.72 6.32
C GLY A 563 -27.80 -5.04 4.95
N ALA A 564 -27.36 -5.63 3.84
CA ALA A 564 -27.45 -5.03 2.50
C ALA A 564 -28.91 -4.74 2.07
N GLY A 565 -29.84 -5.66 2.37
CA GLY A 565 -31.25 -5.54 1.99
C GLY A 565 -32.00 -4.37 2.63
N TYR A 566 -31.50 -3.78 3.73
CA TYR A 566 -32.18 -2.64 4.36
C TYR A 566 -32.16 -1.36 3.52
N ALA A 567 -31.21 -1.22 2.59
CA ALA A 567 -31.18 -0.10 1.65
C ALA A 567 -32.33 -0.20 0.64
N GLU A 568 -32.58 -1.41 0.15
CA GLU A 568 -33.60 -1.73 -0.84
C GLU A 568 -35.00 -1.71 -0.21
N ALA A 569 -35.16 -2.34 0.96
CA ALA A 569 -36.39 -2.30 1.74
C ALA A 569 -36.80 -0.85 2.11
N LEU A 570 -35.86 0.07 2.38
CA LEU A 570 -36.21 1.49 2.57
C LEU A 570 -36.70 2.17 1.28
N ARG A 571 -36.18 1.80 0.11
CA ARG A 571 -36.66 2.36 -1.18
C ARG A 571 -38.05 1.84 -1.51
N GLU A 572 -38.30 0.55 -1.30
CA GLU A 572 -39.60 -0.09 -1.56
C GLU A 572 -40.68 0.38 -0.56
N LEU A 573 -40.40 0.37 0.76
CA LEU A 573 -41.39 0.73 1.80
C LEU A 573 -41.81 2.21 1.78
N PHE A 574 -41.04 3.08 1.12
CA PHE A 574 -41.29 4.53 1.07
C PHE A 574 -41.34 5.10 -0.36
N ASP A 575 -41.35 4.24 -1.40
CA ASP A 575 -41.39 4.63 -2.83
C ASP A 575 -40.37 5.73 -3.20
N LEU A 576 -39.12 5.55 -2.74
CA LEU A 576 -38.07 6.58 -2.86
C LEU A 576 -37.52 6.66 -4.29
N ASP A 577 -37.75 7.80 -4.95
CA ASP A 577 -37.25 8.07 -6.30
C ASP A 577 -35.73 7.78 -6.46
N PRO A 578 -35.35 6.86 -7.36
CA PRO A 578 -33.95 6.56 -7.66
C PRO A 578 -33.13 7.77 -8.13
N GLN A 579 -33.73 8.78 -8.79
CA GLN A 579 -33.01 9.98 -9.22
C GLN A 579 -32.66 10.88 -8.03
N THR A 580 -33.55 10.99 -7.04
CA THR A 580 -33.30 11.66 -5.76
C THR A 580 -32.19 10.95 -4.97
N VAL A 581 -32.21 9.61 -4.88
CA VAL A 581 -31.12 8.85 -4.24
C VAL A 581 -29.79 9.05 -4.99
N ALA A 582 -29.78 8.95 -6.32
CA ALA A 582 -28.58 9.09 -7.14
C ALA A 582 -28.00 10.52 -7.15
N SER A 583 -28.85 11.56 -7.12
CA SER A 583 -28.40 12.95 -7.03
C SER A 583 -27.80 13.28 -5.67
N VAL A 584 -28.34 12.73 -4.57
CA VAL A 584 -27.69 12.79 -3.25
C VAL A 584 -26.35 12.07 -3.26
N SER A 585 -26.26 10.84 -3.78
CA SER A 585 -24.97 10.11 -3.87
C SER A 585 -23.90 10.90 -4.63
N ARG A 586 -24.29 11.59 -5.73
CA ARG A 586 -23.39 12.46 -6.50
C ARG A 586 -23.01 13.73 -5.75
N ALA A 587 -23.91 14.31 -4.95
CA ALA A 587 -23.62 15.47 -4.11
C ALA A 587 -22.66 15.11 -2.96
N ASP A 588 -22.90 13.99 -2.26
CA ASP A 588 -21.99 13.47 -1.23
C ASP A 588 -20.61 13.12 -1.81
N ALA A 589 -20.53 12.65 -3.06
CA ALA A 589 -19.28 12.39 -3.77
C ALA A 589 -18.51 13.67 -4.16
N ALA A 590 -19.19 14.82 -4.27
CA ALA A 590 -18.63 16.07 -4.77
C ALA A 590 -18.38 17.17 -3.71
N ASP A 591 -18.58 16.90 -2.40
CA ASP A 591 -18.20 17.83 -1.32
C ASP A 591 -16.71 17.67 -0.96
N PRO A 592 -15.83 18.66 -1.28
CA PRO A 592 -14.40 18.59 -0.99
C PRO A 592 -14.06 18.68 0.50
N LYS A 593 -15.06 18.80 1.40
CA LYS A 593 -14.84 18.73 2.86
C LYS A 593 -14.63 17.32 3.38
N ASN A 594 -14.88 16.29 2.58
CA ASN A 594 -14.46 14.92 2.91
C ASN A 594 -12.98 14.66 2.56
N ASP A 595 -12.33 15.54 1.81
CA ASP A 595 -10.93 15.38 1.39
C ASP A 595 -9.90 15.97 2.39
N ASP A 596 -10.34 16.36 3.60
CA ASP A 596 -9.47 16.84 4.68
C ASP A 596 -9.02 15.69 5.62
N PRO A 597 -7.77 15.20 5.52
CA PRO A 597 -7.26 14.12 6.36
C PRO A 597 -7.03 14.54 7.83
N GLY A 598 -7.18 15.83 8.18
CA GLY A 598 -6.85 16.36 9.50
C GLY A 598 -7.88 16.06 10.61
N ARG A 599 -9.05 15.48 10.29
CA ARG A 599 -10.20 15.48 11.21
C ARG A 599 -10.30 14.32 12.21
N ALA A 600 -9.28 13.47 12.29
CA ALA A 600 -9.12 12.49 13.36
C ALA A 600 -8.03 12.97 14.35
N SER A 601 -8.45 13.54 15.48
CA SER A 601 -7.61 13.95 16.61
C SER A 601 -8.18 13.40 17.93
#